data_AF-A0A660HNJ8-F1
#
_entry.id   AF-A0A660HNJ8-F1
#
_cell.length_a   1.000
_cell.length_b   1.000
_cell.length_c   1.000
_cell.angle_alpha   90.00
_cell.angle_beta   90.00
_cell.angle_gamma   90.00
#
_symmetry.space_group_name_H-M   'P 1'
#
loop_
_entity.id
_entity.type
_entity.pdbx_description
1 polymer ?
#
loop_
_entity_poly.entity_id
_entity_poly.type
_entity_poly.pdbx_seq_one_letter_code
_entity_poly.pdbx_strand_id
1 'polypeptide(L)'
;MPDTSDMLIFWSVVMLRFFIPLFIPIYPLPAVIACLILDMVDQTIFQLFTSLPLEGYQSYDKALDNYYLAITYLSTMRNWSNLFAFKISRFLFYYRLVGAALFELTHLRGLLFIFPNTFEYFFIFYEAIRLKWNPIVLTKNKLITATALIWIFIKLPQEYWIHIAQLDTTDWIRANPSNALILIGWALFLLGMAWLLLRDLPPMKSGLSFAADPVPVIQRERFEQETKISFPAVNSSKKFFDNALFEKIMLVSLLSIIFAQILPGVRSTNLQLAIGMAILIIINTALSHWFARRGTHWRSIIQEFIAMSMVNLGIILLFDFLLPRYDGSINLFSTLFFVLLLTLNVTLYDRYRTMHVRSQEAVDSGK
;
A
#
# COMPACT_ATOMS: atom_id res chain seq x y z
N MET A 1 33.54 -12.87 1.27
CA MET A 1 32.23 -13.53 1.32
C MET A 1 31.46 -12.88 2.45
N PRO A 2 30.15 -12.63 2.31
CA PRO A 2 29.38 -12.07 3.41
C PRO A 2 29.47 -12.98 4.63
N ASP A 3 29.69 -12.42 5.82
CA ASP A 3 29.63 -13.20 7.05
C ASP A 3 28.21 -13.73 7.26
N THR A 4 28.10 -14.94 7.83
CA THR A 4 26.79 -15.57 8.10
C THR A 4 25.90 -14.68 8.98
N SER A 5 26.49 -13.93 9.92
CA SER A 5 25.79 -12.95 10.77
C SER A 5 25.17 -11.83 9.94
N ASP A 6 25.90 -11.30 8.96
CA ASP A 6 25.45 -10.20 8.13
C ASP A 6 24.25 -10.61 7.28
N MET A 7 24.30 -11.80 6.69
CA MET A 7 23.18 -12.37 5.94
C MET A 7 21.96 -12.61 6.84
N LEU A 8 22.16 -13.09 8.08
CA LEU A 8 21.07 -13.28 9.04
C LEU A 8 20.38 -11.97 9.40
N ILE A 9 21.15 -10.90 9.65
CA ILE A 9 20.61 -9.57 9.95
C ILE A 9 19.85 -9.01 8.75
N PHE A 10 20.45 -9.08 7.56
CA PHE A 10 19.83 -8.66 6.30
C PHE A 10 18.47 -9.34 6.09
N TRP A 11 18.44 -10.68 6.13
CA TRP A 11 17.20 -11.43 5.93
C TRP A 11 16.18 -11.19 7.04
N SER A 12 16.62 -10.99 8.28
CA SER A 12 15.71 -10.69 9.39
C SER A 12 14.96 -9.37 9.14
N VAL A 13 15.67 -8.32 8.76
CA VAL A 13 15.07 -7.00 8.47
C VAL A 13 14.16 -7.09 7.24
N VAL A 14 14.59 -7.73 6.16
CA VAL A 14 13.77 -7.92 4.95
C VAL A 14 12.49 -8.70 5.27
N MET A 15 12.58 -9.77 6.06
CA MET A 15 11.42 -10.56 6.46
C MET A 15 10.47 -9.75 7.35
N LEU A 16 11.00 -8.96 8.29
CA LEU A 16 10.17 -8.07 9.11
C LEU A 16 9.44 -7.04 8.23
N ARG A 17 10.12 -6.39 7.29
CA ARG A 17 9.49 -5.45 6.34
C ARG A 17 8.49 -6.12 5.41
N PHE A 18 8.64 -7.40 5.12
CA PHE A 18 7.66 -8.18 4.35
C PHE A 18 6.42 -8.57 5.16
N PHE A 19 6.61 -9.08 6.39
CA PHE A 19 5.53 -9.66 7.20
C PHE A 19 4.75 -8.63 8.02
N ILE A 20 5.37 -7.57 8.55
CA ILE A 20 4.66 -6.58 9.38
C ILE A 20 3.49 -5.92 8.61
N PRO A 21 3.63 -5.54 7.33
CA PRO A 21 2.51 -4.98 6.57
C PRO A 21 1.28 -5.89 6.50
N LEU A 22 1.45 -7.21 6.54
CA LEU A 22 0.32 -8.17 6.52
C LEU A 22 -0.57 -8.08 7.76
N PHE A 23 -0.09 -7.47 8.84
CA PHE A 23 -0.90 -7.22 10.04
C PHE A 23 -1.76 -5.97 9.93
N ILE A 24 -1.52 -5.06 8.97
CA ILE A 24 -2.29 -3.81 8.82
C ILE A 24 -3.79 -4.04 8.64
N PRO A 25 -4.26 -5.01 7.85
CA PRO A 25 -5.70 -5.30 7.77
C PRO A 25 -6.33 -5.70 9.10
N ILE A 26 -5.55 -6.26 10.04
CA ILE A 26 -6.01 -6.75 11.35
C ILE A 26 -5.80 -5.72 12.46
N TYR A 27 -4.62 -5.10 12.53
CA TYR A 27 -4.20 -4.10 13.50
C TYR A 27 -3.67 -2.85 12.78
N PRO A 28 -4.56 -2.02 12.20
CA PRO A 28 -4.17 -0.98 11.25
C PRO A 28 -3.13 -0.01 11.78
N LEU A 29 -3.43 0.63 12.91
CA LEU A 29 -2.56 1.67 13.45
C LEU A 29 -1.23 1.12 14.00
N PRO A 30 -1.20 0.09 14.88
CA PRO A 30 0.06 -0.43 15.38
C PRO A 30 0.97 -0.99 14.29
N ALA A 31 0.40 -1.68 13.30
CA ALA A 31 1.19 -2.28 12.22
C ALA A 31 1.77 -1.21 11.27
N VAL A 32 0.99 -0.18 10.91
CA VAL A 32 1.50 0.96 10.11
C VAL A 32 2.62 1.71 10.84
N ILE A 33 2.45 1.96 12.15
CA ILE A 33 3.50 2.58 12.97
C ILE A 33 4.74 1.68 13.04
N ALA A 34 4.57 0.37 13.20
CA ALA A 34 5.69 -0.57 13.20
C ALA A 34 6.43 -0.59 11.85
N CYS A 35 5.72 -0.49 10.73
CA CYS A 35 6.34 -0.35 9.41
C CYS A 35 7.17 0.93 9.31
N LEU A 36 6.61 2.07 9.73
CA LEU A 36 7.32 3.37 9.75
C LEU A 36 8.56 3.37 10.64
N ILE A 37 8.48 2.75 11.82
CA ILE A 37 9.63 2.66 12.71
C ILE A 37 10.71 1.80 12.07
N LEU A 38 10.33 0.63 11.51
CA LEU A 38 11.28 -0.27 10.87
C LEU A 38 11.94 0.40 9.65
N ASP A 39 11.16 1.13 8.86
CA ASP A 39 11.63 1.93 7.72
C ASP A 39 12.64 3.02 8.12
N MET A 40 12.43 3.65 9.26
CA MET A 40 13.35 4.69 9.74
C MET A 40 14.70 4.12 10.22
N VAL A 41 14.72 2.90 10.76
CA VAL A 41 15.90 2.35 11.45
C VAL A 41 16.67 1.32 10.65
N ASP A 42 16.13 0.78 9.57
CA ASP A 42 16.71 -0.36 8.87
C ASP A 42 18.08 -0.05 8.23
N GLN A 43 18.22 1.12 7.59
CA GLN A 43 19.49 1.57 7.03
C GLN A 43 20.54 1.71 8.14
N THR A 44 20.14 2.26 9.30
CA THR A 44 21.02 2.38 10.47
C THR A 44 21.40 1.01 11.02
N ILE A 45 20.48 0.05 11.05
CA ILE A 45 20.77 -1.33 11.46
C ILE A 45 21.84 -1.94 10.54
N PHE A 46 21.72 -1.78 9.23
CA PHE A 46 22.72 -2.31 8.31
C PHE A 46 24.08 -1.64 8.46
N GLN A 47 24.11 -0.32 8.64
CA GLN A 47 25.34 0.44 8.83
C GLN A 47 26.08 0.10 10.13
N LEU A 48 25.35 -0.16 11.22
CA LEU A 48 25.94 -0.44 12.53
C LEU A 48 26.32 -1.91 12.74
N PHE A 49 25.54 -2.84 12.16
CA PHE A 49 25.65 -4.26 12.49
C PHE A 49 26.12 -5.15 11.33
N THR A 50 26.33 -4.62 10.13
CA THR A 50 26.78 -5.42 8.97
C THR A 50 27.90 -4.73 8.20
N SER A 51 28.69 -5.53 7.48
CA SER A 51 29.74 -5.07 6.55
C SER A 51 29.31 -5.16 5.09
N LEU A 52 28.01 -5.38 4.83
CA LEU A 52 27.49 -5.62 3.49
C LEU A 52 27.60 -4.38 2.61
N PRO A 53 27.98 -4.54 1.33
CA PRO A 53 27.80 -3.47 0.37
C PRO A 53 26.29 -3.21 0.23
N LEU A 54 25.86 -1.97 0.49
CA LEU A 54 24.46 -1.54 0.31
C LEU A 54 24.05 -1.41 -1.18
N GLU A 55 24.82 -2.02 -2.08
CA GLU A 55 24.51 -2.07 -3.51
C GLU A 55 23.20 -2.84 -3.72
N GLY A 56 22.19 -2.15 -4.25
CA GLY A 56 20.86 -2.72 -4.47
C GLY A 56 19.91 -2.67 -3.27
N TYR A 57 20.38 -2.35 -2.05
CA TYR A 57 19.49 -2.17 -0.88
C TYR A 57 18.41 -1.12 -1.15
N GLN A 58 18.80 0.02 -1.74
CA GLN A 58 17.86 1.09 -2.13
C GLN A 58 16.75 0.59 -3.07
N SER A 59 17.03 -0.44 -3.87
CA SER A 59 16.02 -1.01 -4.76
C SER A 59 14.99 -1.83 -3.97
N TYR A 60 15.45 -2.72 -3.11
CA TYR A 60 14.55 -3.52 -2.25
C TYR A 60 13.76 -2.66 -1.28
N ASP A 61 14.40 -1.66 -0.69
CA ASP A 61 13.81 -0.64 0.19
C ASP A 61 12.59 0.02 -0.46
N LYS A 62 12.78 0.68 -1.60
CA LYS A 62 11.68 1.28 -2.38
C LYS A 62 10.58 0.27 -2.75
N ALA A 63 10.94 -0.98 -3.04
CA ALA A 63 9.97 -2.02 -3.37
C ALA A 63 9.03 -2.31 -2.19
N LEU A 64 9.64 -2.48 -1.01
CA LEU A 64 8.97 -2.75 0.24
C LEU A 64 8.11 -1.56 0.67
N ASP A 65 8.54 -0.32 0.42
CA ASP A 65 7.74 0.89 0.69
C ASP A 65 6.44 0.90 -0.12
N ASN A 66 6.54 0.68 -1.44
CA ASN A 66 5.38 0.65 -2.32
C ASN A 66 4.46 -0.55 -2.01
N TYR A 67 5.05 -1.69 -1.65
CA TYR A 67 4.32 -2.88 -1.21
C TYR A 67 3.51 -2.62 0.07
N TYR A 68 4.14 -2.03 1.08
CA TYR A 68 3.52 -1.70 2.35
C TYR A 68 2.42 -0.62 2.18
N LEU A 69 2.69 0.44 1.41
CA LEU A 69 1.69 1.47 1.10
C LEU A 69 0.48 0.90 0.35
N ALA A 70 0.72 -0.02 -0.59
CA ALA A 70 -0.36 -0.70 -1.30
C ALA A 70 -1.20 -1.55 -0.33
N ILE A 71 -0.62 -2.36 0.55
CA ILE A 71 -1.37 -3.09 1.58
C ILE A 71 -2.16 -2.14 2.48
N THR A 72 -1.56 -1.03 2.89
CA THR A 72 -2.22 0.00 3.70
C THR A 72 -3.47 0.52 2.99
N TYR A 73 -3.38 0.85 1.70
CA TYR A 73 -4.54 1.24 0.91
C TYR A 73 -5.58 0.12 0.78
N LEU A 74 -5.17 -1.11 0.48
CA LEU A 74 -6.06 -2.26 0.36
C LEU A 74 -6.82 -2.52 1.67
N SER A 75 -6.17 -2.32 2.81
CA SER A 75 -6.81 -2.45 4.13
C SER A 75 -7.98 -1.46 4.31
N THR A 76 -7.94 -0.28 3.68
CA THR A 76 -9.05 0.68 3.74
C THR A 76 -10.31 0.15 3.08
N MET A 77 -10.20 -0.64 2.00
CA MET A 77 -11.35 -1.28 1.36
C MET A 77 -12.06 -2.25 2.32
N ARG A 78 -11.27 -2.98 3.12
CA ARG A 78 -11.77 -3.94 4.09
C ARG A 78 -12.36 -3.25 5.33
N ASN A 79 -11.68 -2.23 5.85
CA ASN A 79 -11.88 -1.76 7.23
C ASN A 79 -12.70 -0.46 7.32
N TRP A 80 -12.67 0.39 6.29
CA TRP A 80 -13.23 1.74 6.42
C TRP A 80 -14.72 1.77 6.09
N SER A 81 -15.52 2.17 7.09
CA SER A 81 -16.96 2.38 6.95
C SER A 81 -17.33 3.74 6.34
N ASN A 82 -16.50 4.77 6.53
CA ASN A 82 -16.76 6.10 5.99
C ASN A 82 -16.36 6.17 4.51
N LEU A 83 -17.35 6.08 3.61
CA LEU A 83 -17.14 6.08 2.16
C LEU A 83 -16.42 7.34 1.63
N PHE A 84 -16.61 8.49 2.29
CA PHE A 84 -15.94 9.72 1.85
C PHE A 84 -14.46 9.69 2.22
N ALA A 85 -14.12 9.22 3.42
CA ALA A 85 -12.74 8.98 3.81
C ALA A 85 -12.07 7.97 2.87
N PHE A 86 -12.75 6.88 2.52
CA PHE A 86 -12.24 5.90 1.55
C PHE A 86 -11.97 6.51 0.17
N LYS A 87 -12.83 7.42 -0.31
CA LYS A 87 -12.58 8.11 -1.59
C LYS A 87 -11.35 9.02 -1.52
N ILE A 88 -11.14 9.72 -0.41
CA ILE A 88 -9.94 10.53 -0.18
C ILE A 88 -8.70 9.64 -0.11
N SER A 89 -8.73 8.56 0.67
CA SER A 89 -7.59 7.66 0.81
C SER A 89 -7.20 7.05 -0.53
N ARG A 90 -8.18 6.63 -1.34
CA ARG A 90 -7.97 6.19 -2.72
C ARG A 90 -7.30 7.26 -3.58
N PHE A 91 -7.81 8.48 -3.55
CA PHE A 91 -7.22 9.59 -4.33
C PHE A 91 -5.77 9.83 -3.92
N LEU A 92 -5.49 9.98 -2.61
CA LEU A 92 -4.15 10.24 -2.09
C LEU A 92 -3.18 9.11 -2.42
N PHE A 93 -3.62 7.85 -2.31
CA PHE A 93 -2.81 6.69 -2.63
C PHE A 93 -2.41 6.68 -4.11
N TYR A 94 -3.38 6.78 -5.03
CA TYR A 94 -3.07 6.79 -6.46
C TYR A 94 -2.30 8.04 -6.88
N TYR A 95 -2.55 9.19 -6.26
CA TYR A 95 -1.77 10.40 -6.48
C TYR A 95 -0.29 10.16 -6.14
N ARG A 96 0.00 9.60 -4.96
CA ARG A 96 1.36 9.23 -4.56
C ARG A 96 1.98 8.17 -5.47
N LEU A 97 1.21 7.14 -5.84
CA LEU A 97 1.68 6.02 -6.67
C LEU A 97 2.03 6.47 -8.09
N VAL A 98 1.23 7.35 -8.69
CA VAL A 98 1.55 7.99 -9.98
C VAL A 98 2.83 8.79 -9.88
N GLY A 99 3.00 9.58 -8.80
CA GLY A 99 4.24 10.29 -8.55
C GLY A 99 5.46 9.39 -8.44
N ALA A 100 5.33 8.26 -7.74
CA ALA A 100 6.39 7.25 -7.64
C ALA A 100 6.74 6.67 -9.02
N ALA A 101 5.74 6.27 -9.81
CA ALA A 101 5.97 5.76 -11.16
C ALA A 101 6.64 6.79 -12.08
N LEU A 102 6.19 8.05 -12.06
CA LEU A 102 6.80 9.12 -12.84
C LEU A 102 8.24 9.41 -12.39
N PHE A 103 8.49 9.38 -11.08
CA PHE A 103 9.84 9.54 -10.54
C PHE A 103 10.76 8.42 -11.01
N GLU A 104 10.33 7.15 -10.98
CA GLU A 104 11.17 6.05 -11.44
C GLU A 104 11.40 6.08 -12.96
N LEU A 105 10.48 6.63 -13.75
CA LEU A 105 10.64 6.77 -15.20
C LEU A 105 11.52 7.95 -15.63
N THR A 106 11.51 9.05 -14.87
CA THR A 106 12.18 10.31 -15.25
C THR A 106 13.40 10.64 -14.39
N HIS A 107 13.52 9.98 -13.24
CA HIS A 107 14.49 10.26 -12.17
C HIS A 107 14.45 11.71 -11.64
N LEU A 108 13.37 12.46 -11.91
CA LEU A 108 13.20 13.84 -11.46
C LEU A 108 12.73 13.87 -10.00
N ARG A 109 13.67 14.11 -9.08
CA ARG A 109 13.40 14.18 -7.63
C ARG A 109 12.27 15.16 -7.24
N GLY A 110 12.11 16.26 -7.99
CA GLY A 110 11.03 17.23 -7.78
C GLY A 110 9.61 16.65 -7.90
N LEU A 111 9.44 15.51 -8.58
CA LEU A 111 8.14 14.83 -8.63
C LEU A 111 7.71 14.29 -7.26
N LEU A 112 8.64 13.88 -6.40
CA LEU A 112 8.31 13.41 -5.04
C LEU A 112 7.73 14.55 -4.18
N PHE A 113 8.22 15.78 -4.39
CA PHE A 113 7.66 16.97 -3.76
C PHE A 113 6.25 17.32 -4.27
N ILE A 114 6.00 17.17 -5.57
CA ILE A 114 4.68 17.42 -6.18
C ILE A 114 3.67 16.35 -5.76
N PHE A 115 4.12 15.10 -5.65
CA PHE A 115 3.33 13.93 -5.28
C PHE A 115 3.72 13.37 -3.91
N PRO A 116 3.56 14.16 -2.83
CA PRO A 116 4.01 13.76 -1.51
C PRO A 116 3.18 12.61 -0.95
N ASN A 117 3.74 11.86 0.00
CA ASN A 117 3.03 10.76 0.66
C ASN A 117 2.03 11.26 1.73
N THR A 118 1.01 12.01 1.33
CA THR A 118 -0.07 12.46 2.23
C THR A 118 -0.99 11.32 2.63
N PHE A 119 -1.07 10.28 1.81
CA PHE A 119 -1.91 9.11 2.05
C PHE A 119 -1.61 8.43 3.40
N GLU A 120 -0.34 8.15 3.68
CA GLU A 120 0.05 7.45 4.91
C GLU A 120 -0.35 8.21 6.18
N TYR A 121 -0.10 9.52 6.20
CA TYR A 121 -0.43 10.37 7.35
C TYR A 121 -1.93 10.51 7.52
N PHE A 122 -2.67 10.60 6.41
CA PHE A 122 -4.13 10.60 6.45
C PHE A 122 -4.70 9.27 6.96
N PHE A 123 -4.08 8.14 6.59
CA PHE A 123 -4.44 6.83 7.12
C PHE A 123 -4.22 6.75 8.63
N ILE A 124 -3.04 7.18 9.12
CA ILE A 124 -2.72 7.24 10.55
C ILE A 124 -3.71 8.13 11.29
N PHE A 125 -4.02 9.31 10.76
CA PHE A 125 -5.02 10.20 11.34
C PHE A 125 -6.38 9.51 11.48
N TYR A 126 -6.88 8.90 10.40
CA TYR A 126 -8.19 8.24 10.43
C TYR A 126 -8.22 7.06 11.42
N GLU A 127 -7.20 6.21 11.43
CA GLU A 127 -7.13 5.07 12.36
C GLU A 127 -6.89 5.51 13.82
N ALA A 128 -6.18 6.61 14.04
CA ALA A 128 -6.05 7.22 15.36
C ALA A 128 -7.41 7.73 15.88
N ILE A 129 -8.27 8.28 15.01
CA ILE A 129 -9.64 8.61 15.39
C ILE A 129 -10.44 7.32 15.66
N ARG A 130 -10.28 6.27 14.85
CA ARG A 130 -10.98 4.99 15.03
C ARG A 130 -10.70 4.35 16.40
N LEU A 131 -9.50 4.52 16.96
CA LEU A 131 -9.16 4.00 18.30
C LEU A 131 -10.12 4.44 19.40
N LYS A 132 -10.62 5.69 19.31
CA LYS A 132 -11.38 6.35 20.37
C LYS A 132 -12.79 6.76 19.96
N TRP A 133 -13.07 6.88 18.67
CA TRP A 133 -14.35 7.29 18.13
C TRP A 133 -14.82 6.34 17.03
N ASN A 134 -16.11 6.36 16.73
CA ASN A 134 -16.59 5.77 15.48
C ASN A 134 -16.25 6.76 14.34
N PRO A 135 -15.44 6.41 13.33
CA PRO A 135 -15.03 7.34 12.26
C PRO A 135 -16.17 7.95 11.44
N ILE A 136 -17.40 7.45 11.58
CA ILE A 136 -18.59 8.06 10.99
C ILE A 136 -18.85 9.49 11.51
N VAL A 137 -18.31 9.85 12.68
CA VAL A 137 -18.40 11.22 13.24
C VAL A 137 -17.61 12.25 12.42
N LEU A 138 -16.69 11.80 11.57
CA LEU A 138 -15.91 12.68 10.70
C LEU A 138 -16.75 13.09 9.49
N THR A 139 -17.22 14.34 9.51
CA THR A 139 -17.93 14.95 8.39
C THR A 139 -17.00 15.16 7.19
N LYS A 140 -17.59 15.34 6.00
CA LYS A 140 -16.83 15.60 4.76
C LYS A 140 -15.90 16.80 4.91
N ASN A 141 -16.39 17.88 5.52
CA ASN A 141 -15.60 19.09 5.75
C ASN A 141 -14.40 18.81 6.66
N LYS A 142 -14.60 18.09 7.78
CA LYS A 142 -13.49 17.71 8.67
C LYS A 142 -12.45 16.85 7.96
N LEU A 143 -12.87 15.93 7.10
CA LEU A 143 -11.96 15.08 6.33
C LEU A 143 -11.17 15.89 5.30
N ILE A 144 -11.81 16.80 4.55
CA ILE A 144 -11.11 17.70 3.61
C ILE A 144 -10.12 18.60 4.36
N THR A 145 -10.55 19.21 5.47
CA THR A 145 -9.69 20.05 6.29
C THR A 145 -8.50 19.24 6.84
N ALA A 146 -8.73 18.03 7.37
CA ALA A 146 -7.65 17.16 7.83
C ALA A 146 -6.64 16.86 6.71
N THR A 147 -7.13 16.48 5.54
CA THR A 147 -6.28 16.22 4.37
C THR A 147 -5.47 17.45 3.99
N ALA A 148 -6.09 18.63 3.91
CA ALA A 148 -5.40 19.88 3.58
C ALA A 148 -4.34 20.25 4.64
N LEU A 149 -4.67 20.09 5.93
CA LEU A 149 -3.73 20.36 7.02
C LEU A 149 -2.52 19.43 6.97
N ILE A 150 -2.74 18.13 6.81
CA ILE A 150 -1.68 17.14 6.69
C ILE A 150 -0.83 17.43 5.45
N TRP A 151 -1.46 17.73 4.32
CA TRP A 151 -0.74 18.02 3.08
C TRP A 151 0.13 19.27 3.22
N ILE A 152 -0.45 20.40 3.64
CA ILE A 152 0.20 21.72 3.59
C ILE A 152 1.18 21.92 4.73
N PHE A 153 0.85 21.49 5.95
CA PHE A 153 1.66 21.81 7.13
C PHE A 153 2.55 20.66 7.60
N ILE A 154 2.34 19.44 7.10
CA ILE A 154 3.19 18.30 7.45
C ILE A 154 3.99 17.87 6.24
N LYS A 155 3.31 17.48 5.16
CA LYS A 155 3.98 16.86 4.02
C LYS A 155 4.76 17.83 3.15
N LEU A 156 4.21 18.96 2.71
CA LEU A 156 4.98 19.88 1.86
C LEU A 156 6.28 20.37 2.52
N PRO A 157 6.29 20.78 3.81
CA PRO A 157 7.53 21.15 4.48
C PRO A 157 8.51 19.99 4.56
N GLN A 158 8.04 18.78 4.93
CA GLN A 158 8.87 17.58 5.00
C GLN A 158 9.51 17.25 3.65
N GLU A 159 8.72 17.27 2.58
CA GLU A 159 9.15 16.86 1.24
C GLU A 159 10.07 17.92 0.62
N TYR A 160 9.83 19.21 0.90
CA TYR A 160 10.78 20.27 0.57
C TYR A 160 12.11 20.06 1.28
N TRP A 161 12.07 19.77 2.59
CA TRP A 161 13.26 19.57 3.41
C TRP A 161 14.13 18.42 2.90
N ILE A 162 13.51 17.29 2.58
CA ILE A 162 14.21 16.06 2.16
C ILE A 162 14.64 16.15 0.69
N HIS A 163 13.77 16.60 -0.22
CA HIS A 163 14.01 16.45 -1.66
C HIS A 163 14.59 17.68 -2.34
N ILE A 164 14.22 18.89 -1.89
CA ILE A 164 14.70 20.15 -2.46
C ILE A 164 15.90 20.65 -1.70
N ALA A 165 15.75 20.84 -0.38
CA ALA A 165 16.82 21.34 0.48
C ALA A 165 17.87 20.27 0.82
N GLN A 166 17.50 18.98 0.79
CA GLN A 166 18.38 17.85 1.09
C GLN A 166 19.08 17.98 2.44
N LEU A 167 18.35 18.49 3.42
CA LEU A 167 18.85 18.76 4.76
C LEU A 167 18.56 17.57 5.67
N ASP A 168 19.55 17.16 6.46
CA ASP A 168 19.34 16.24 7.58
C ASP A 168 18.94 17.05 8.81
N THR A 169 17.77 16.75 9.38
CA THR A 169 17.24 17.42 10.59
C THR A 169 18.19 17.25 11.78
N THR A 170 18.84 16.09 11.90
CA THR A 170 19.78 15.78 12.99
C THR A 170 21.00 16.66 12.91
N ASP A 171 21.57 16.81 11.71
CA ASP A 171 22.74 17.66 11.49
C ASP A 171 22.38 19.15 11.64
N TRP A 172 21.17 19.56 11.22
CA TRP A 172 20.66 20.92 11.39
C TRP A 172 20.48 21.31 12.86
N ILE A 173 20.01 20.38 13.71
CA ILE A 173 19.93 20.60 15.17
C ILE A 173 21.33 20.54 15.78
N ARG A 174 22.21 19.63 15.34
CA ARG A 174 23.59 19.54 15.84
C ARG A 174 24.37 20.82 15.58
N ALA A 175 24.14 21.47 14.44
CA ALA A 175 24.76 22.74 14.07
C ALA A 175 24.27 23.91 14.94
N ASN A 176 22.98 23.93 15.31
CA ASN A 176 22.44 24.91 16.24
C ASN A 176 21.31 24.30 17.10
N PRO A 177 21.59 23.90 18.35
CA PRO A 177 20.61 23.22 19.20
C PRO A 177 19.34 24.03 19.47
N SER A 178 19.39 25.37 19.39
CA SER A 178 18.20 26.22 19.55
C SER A 178 17.15 26.01 18.46
N ASN A 179 17.53 25.46 17.29
CA ASN A 179 16.62 25.08 16.21
C ASN A 179 15.57 24.06 16.67
N ALA A 180 15.85 23.27 17.71
CA ALA A 180 14.87 22.36 18.31
C ALA A 180 13.61 23.10 18.81
N LEU A 181 13.74 24.37 19.24
CA LEU A 181 12.59 25.19 19.65
C LEU A 181 11.63 25.47 18.49
N ILE A 182 12.14 25.57 17.25
CA ILE A 182 11.33 25.75 16.05
C ILE A 182 10.48 24.50 15.82
N LEU A 183 11.06 23.30 15.96
CA LEU A 183 10.33 22.04 15.82
C LEU A 183 9.29 21.85 16.92
N ILE A 184 9.60 22.22 18.16
CA ILE A 184 8.65 22.20 19.27
C ILE A 184 7.50 23.17 19.00
N GLY A 185 7.79 24.41 18.58
CA GLY A 185 6.78 25.39 18.21
C GLY A 185 5.88 24.90 17.07
N TRP A 186 6.47 24.27 16.05
CA TRP A 186 5.72 23.65 14.96
C TRP A 186 4.83 22.50 15.43
N ALA A 187 5.36 21.62 16.29
CA ALA A 187 4.60 20.52 16.87
C ALA A 187 3.40 21.02 17.70
N LEU A 188 3.60 22.05 18.52
CA LEU A 188 2.53 22.69 19.29
C LEU A 188 1.47 23.33 18.38
N PHE A 189 1.90 23.96 17.29
CA PHE A 189 0.99 24.51 16.27
C PHE A 189 0.14 23.41 15.62
N LEU A 190 0.76 22.30 15.20
CA LEU A 190 0.05 21.13 14.65
C LEU A 190 -0.94 20.53 15.67
N LEU A 191 -0.55 20.41 16.93
CA LEU A 191 -1.42 19.95 18.02
C LEU A 191 -2.60 20.89 18.24
N GLY A 192 -2.38 22.20 18.18
CA GLY A 192 -3.45 23.20 18.25
C GLY A 192 -4.46 23.06 17.11
N MET A 193 -3.99 22.88 15.88
CA MET A 193 -4.87 22.64 14.72
C MET A 193 -5.64 21.32 14.83
N ALA A 194 -4.97 20.24 15.28
CA ALA A 194 -5.62 18.96 15.51
C ALA A 194 -6.71 19.09 16.60
N TRP A 195 -6.42 19.79 17.69
CA TRP A 195 -7.41 20.06 18.74
C TRP A 195 -8.61 20.85 18.19
N LEU A 196 -8.38 21.92 17.43
CA LEU A 196 -9.45 22.71 16.81
C LEU A 196 -10.35 21.88 15.90
N LEU A 197 -9.78 20.94 15.15
CA LEU A 197 -10.52 20.04 14.26
C LEU A 197 -11.39 19.03 15.03
N LEU A 198 -10.89 18.57 16.18
CA LEU A 198 -11.46 17.47 16.96
C LEU A 198 -12.30 17.91 18.16
N ARG A 199 -12.25 19.20 18.57
CA ARG A 199 -12.93 19.71 19.78
C ARG A 199 -14.44 19.48 19.81
N ASP A 200 -15.09 19.46 18.64
CA ASP A 200 -16.55 19.29 18.52
C ASP A 200 -16.97 17.81 18.38
N LEU A 201 -16.05 16.86 18.60
CA LEU A 201 -16.37 15.43 18.58
C LEU A 201 -17.05 14.98 19.87
N PRO A 202 -17.89 13.92 19.82
CA PRO A 202 -18.48 13.34 21.02
C PRO A 202 -17.40 12.84 21.99
N PRO A 203 -17.73 12.56 23.27
CA PRO A 203 -16.77 12.00 24.22
C PRO A 203 -16.15 10.71 23.69
N MET A 204 -14.87 10.51 24.02
CA MET A 204 -14.12 9.31 23.63
C MET A 204 -14.76 8.04 24.22
N LYS A 205 -14.72 6.95 23.47
CA LYS A 205 -15.08 5.63 23.97
C LYS A 205 -14.09 5.20 25.08
N SER A 206 -14.59 4.44 26.04
CA SER A 206 -13.75 3.77 27.04
C SER A 206 -12.93 2.65 26.37
N GLY A 207 -11.66 2.50 26.78
CA GLY A 207 -10.74 1.50 26.21
C GLY A 207 -10.01 1.95 24.93
N LEU A 208 -9.24 1.03 24.33
CA LEU A 208 -8.51 1.20 23.08
C LEU A 208 -8.81 -0.03 22.21
N SER A 209 -9.40 0.19 21.02
CA SER A 209 -9.68 -0.90 20.07
C SER A 209 -8.66 -0.87 18.93
N PHE A 210 -7.58 -1.61 19.08
CA PHE A 210 -6.50 -1.67 18.08
C PHE A 210 -6.85 -2.56 16.89
N ALA A 211 -7.68 -3.59 17.10
CA ALA A 211 -8.09 -4.50 16.04
C ALA A 211 -9.11 -3.82 15.12
N ALA A 212 -9.06 -4.14 13.83
CA ALA A 212 -10.09 -3.79 12.85
C ALA A 212 -11.42 -4.43 13.23
N ASP A 213 -12.54 -3.75 12.92
CA ASP A 213 -13.86 -4.27 13.22
C ASP A 213 -14.08 -5.55 12.41
N PRO A 214 -14.76 -6.57 12.98
CA PRO A 214 -15.01 -7.81 12.26
C PRO A 214 -15.83 -7.52 11.00
N VAL A 215 -15.43 -8.14 9.88
CA VAL A 215 -16.18 -8.05 8.63
C VAL A 215 -17.57 -8.66 8.90
N PRO A 216 -18.68 -7.96 8.60
CA PRO A 216 -20.01 -8.50 8.83
C PRO A 216 -20.16 -9.83 8.09
N VAL A 217 -20.32 -10.92 8.85
CA VAL A 217 -20.63 -12.23 8.32
C VAL A 217 -22.09 -12.15 7.87
N ILE A 218 -22.33 -11.90 6.58
CA ILE A 218 -23.65 -12.10 6.01
C ILE A 218 -23.93 -13.60 6.14
N GLN A 219 -24.78 -13.94 7.10
CA GLN A 219 -25.20 -15.30 7.38
C GLN A 219 -25.81 -15.86 6.09
N ARG A 220 -25.11 -16.83 5.52
CA ARG A 220 -25.39 -17.45 4.21
C ARG A 220 -26.76 -18.11 4.12
N GLU A 221 -27.45 -18.24 5.26
CA GLU A 221 -28.69 -19.00 5.43
C GLU A 221 -29.94 -18.28 4.89
N ARG A 222 -29.90 -16.97 4.58
CA ARG A 222 -31.10 -16.27 4.09
C ARG A 222 -31.26 -16.19 2.57
N PHE A 223 -30.26 -16.63 1.80
CA PHE A 223 -30.25 -16.43 0.34
C PHE A 223 -30.67 -17.65 -0.49
N GLU A 224 -30.93 -18.80 0.13
CA GLU A 224 -31.41 -19.98 -0.60
C GLU A 224 -32.94 -20.05 -0.74
N GLN A 225 -33.71 -19.19 -0.06
CA GLN A 225 -35.17 -19.41 0.03
C GLN A 225 -36.08 -18.35 -0.58
N GLU A 226 -35.68 -17.09 -0.80
CA GLU A 226 -36.59 -16.09 -1.37
C GLU A 226 -35.86 -15.03 -2.20
N THR A 227 -35.81 -15.18 -3.53
CA THR A 227 -36.11 -14.09 -4.49
C THR A 227 -35.99 -14.56 -5.96
N LYS A 228 -37.07 -15.14 -6.48
CA LYS A 228 -37.51 -14.85 -7.85
C LYS A 228 -38.12 -13.43 -7.84
N ILE A 229 -37.31 -12.39 -7.79
CA ILE A 229 -37.78 -11.03 -8.10
C ILE A 229 -36.73 -10.40 -9.02
N SER A 230 -37.17 -10.07 -10.23
CA SER A 230 -36.36 -9.42 -11.27
C SER A 230 -35.93 -8.03 -10.80
N PHE A 231 -34.63 -7.82 -10.61
CA PHE A 231 -34.08 -6.48 -10.37
C PHE A 231 -33.72 -5.80 -11.72
N PRO A 232 -34.00 -4.49 -11.89
CA PRO A 232 -33.42 -3.68 -12.96
C PRO A 232 -31.94 -3.34 -12.65
N ALA A 233 -31.13 -4.35 -12.32
CA ALA A 233 -29.75 -4.22 -11.82
C ALA A 233 -28.67 -4.41 -12.90
N VAL A 234 -29.05 -4.70 -14.15
CA VAL A 234 -28.09 -5.05 -15.21
C VAL A 234 -27.24 -3.84 -15.67
N ASN A 235 -27.75 -2.61 -15.56
CA ASN A 235 -27.00 -1.40 -15.97
C ASN A 235 -26.05 -0.86 -14.89
N SER A 236 -26.39 -0.95 -13.60
CA SER A 236 -25.46 -0.59 -12.51
C SER A 236 -24.32 -1.60 -12.43
N SER A 237 -24.64 -2.90 -12.46
CA SER A 237 -23.64 -3.97 -12.34
C SER A 237 -22.52 -3.85 -13.37
N LYS A 238 -22.83 -3.52 -14.64
CA LYS A 238 -21.81 -3.27 -15.68
C LYS A 238 -20.87 -2.11 -15.34
N LYS A 239 -21.41 -0.93 -15.03
CA LYS A 239 -20.61 0.28 -14.73
C LYS A 239 -19.74 0.11 -13.48
N PHE A 240 -20.19 -0.66 -12.49
CA PHE A 240 -19.42 -1.00 -11.30
C PHE A 240 -18.29 -2.00 -11.59
N PHE A 241 -18.54 -3.00 -12.45
CA PHE A 241 -17.53 -3.95 -12.90
C PHE A 241 -16.42 -3.25 -13.70
N ASP A 242 -16.80 -2.32 -14.58
CA ASP A 242 -15.88 -1.54 -15.41
C ASP A 242 -14.93 -0.69 -14.55
N ASN A 243 -15.46 -0.01 -13.51
CA ASN A 243 -14.64 0.78 -12.60
C ASN A 243 -13.70 -0.08 -11.74
N ALA A 244 -14.14 -1.26 -11.30
CA ALA A 244 -13.31 -2.17 -10.52
C ALA A 244 -12.17 -2.75 -11.36
N LEU A 245 -12.46 -3.16 -12.60
CA LEU A 245 -11.44 -3.62 -13.54
C LEU A 245 -10.44 -2.52 -13.86
N PHE A 246 -10.92 -1.29 -14.10
CA PHE A 246 -10.04 -0.15 -14.36
C PHE A 246 -9.09 0.12 -13.19
N GLU A 247 -9.62 0.15 -11.96
CA GLU A 247 -8.82 0.38 -10.76
C GLU A 247 -7.79 -0.73 -10.53
N LYS A 248 -8.17 -1.99 -10.76
CA LYS A 248 -7.22 -3.13 -10.74
C LYS A 248 -6.12 -2.94 -11.77
N ILE A 249 -6.48 -2.68 -13.03
CA ILE A 249 -5.52 -2.50 -14.12
C ILE A 249 -4.56 -1.36 -13.80
N MET A 250 -5.07 -0.24 -13.28
CA MET A 250 -4.24 0.91 -12.88
C MET A 250 -3.27 0.55 -11.76
N LEU A 251 -3.75 -0.11 -10.68
CA LEU A 251 -2.91 -0.56 -9.57
C LEU A 251 -1.81 -1.50 -10.04
N VAL A 252 -2.18 -2.56 -10.77
CA VAL A 252 -1.24 -3.57 -11.25
C VAL A 252 -0.23 -2.93 -12.20
N SER A 253 -0.66 -2.08 -13.12
CA SER A 253 0.22 -1.42 -14.10
C SER A 253 1.22 -0.50 -13.40
N LEU A 254 0.77 0.36 -12.49
CA LEU A 254 1.65 1.28 -11.77
C LEU A 254 2.67 0.54 -10.89
N LEU A 255 2.24 -0.47 -10.13
CA LEU A 255 3.15 -1.28 -9.32
C LEU A 255 4.16 -2.06 -10.19
N SER A 256 3.70 -2.60 -11.32
CA SER A 256 4.60 -3.30 -12.26
C SER A 256 5.66 -2.35 -12.82
N ILE A 257 5.25 -1.15 -13.25
CA ILE A 257 6.18 -0.12 -13.76
C ILE A 257 7.23 0.23 -12.70
N ILE A 258 6.79 0.51 -11.47
CA ILE A 258 7.68 0.86 -10.36
C ILE A 258 8.68 -0.28 -10.10
N PHE A 259 8.19 -1.51 -9.93
CA PHE A 259 9.07 -2.66 -9.63
C PHE A 259 10.03 -2.99 -10.77
N ALA A 260 9.62 -2.78 -12.02
CA ALA A 260 10.49 -3.01 -13.17
C ALA A 260 11.65 -2.02 -13.27
N GLN A 261 11.43 -0.75 -12.91
CA GLN A 261 12.50 0.26 -12.91
C GLN A 261 13.47 0.06 -11.74
N ILE A 262 13.01 -0.61 -10.68
CA ILE A 262 13.78 -0.86 -9.46
C ILE A 262 14.58 -2.18 -9.54
N LEU A 263 14.28 -3.07 -10.50
CA LEU A 263 14.88 -4.40 -10.62
C LEU A 263 16.41 -4.33 -10.88
N PRO A 264 17.26 -4.75 -9.92
CA PRO A 264 18.71 -4.64 -10.08
C PRO A 264 19.23 -5.67 -11.08
N GLY A 265 20.17 -5.24 -11.94
CA GLY A 265 20.90 -6.13 -12.85
C GLY A 265 20.10 -6.62 -14.07
N VAL A 266 18.92 -6.06 -14.35
CA VAL A 266 18.20 -6.36 -15.59
C VAL A 266 18.84 -5.58 -16.74
N ARG A 267 19.67 -6.28 -17.52
CA ARG A 267 20.16 -5.79 -18.81
C ARG A 267 19.10 -6.09 -19.85
N SER A 268 18.04 -5.28 -19.89
CA SER A 268 16.98 -5.42 -20.87
C SER A 268 16.54 -4.07 -21.38
N THR A 269 16.16 -4.02 -22.65
CA THR A 269 15.62 -2.80 -23.25
C THR A 269 14.27 -2.47 -22.61
N ASN A 270 13.88 -1.19 -22.56
CA ASN A 270 12.57 -0.75 -22.07
C ASN A 270 11.41 -1.54 -22.70
N LEU A 271 11.58 -1.99 -23.95
CA LEU A 271 10.61 -2.80 -24.68
C LEU A 271 10.49 -4.22 -24.10
N GLN A 272 11.60 -4.89 -23.77
CA GLN A 272 11.58 -6.23 -23.17
C GLN A 272 10.94 -6.22 -21.78
N LEU A 273 11.24 -5.20 -20.96
CA LEU A 273 10.59 -4.99 -19.67
C LEU A 273 9.09 -4.77 -19.82
N ALA A 274 8.66 -3.93 -20.77
CA ALA A 274 7.25 -3.68 -21.03
C ALA A 274 6.51 -4.94 -21.49
N ILE A 275 7.13 -5.76 -22.36
CA ILE A 275 6.56 -7.03 -22.82
C ILE A 275 6.45 -8.03 -21.66
N GLY A 276 7.50 -8.19 -20.84
CA GLY A 276 7.48 -9.06 -19.67
C GLY A 276 6.37 -8.67 -18.67
N MET A 277 6.23 -7.37 -18.40
CA MET A 277 5.15 -6.84 -17.57
C MET A 277 3.77 -7.09 -18.20
N ALA A 278 3.59 -6.78 -19.48
CA ALA A 278 2.31 -6.99 -20.16
C ALA A 278 1.90 -8.47 -20.11
N ILE A 279 2.82 -9.39 -20.35
CA ILE A 279 2.58 -10.83 -20.25
C ILE A 279 2.19 -11.20 -18.82
N LEU A 280 2.92 -10.72 -17.82
CA LEU A 280 2.63 -11.01 -16.42
C LEU A 280 1.26 -10.45 -15.98
N ILE A 281 0.91 -9.24 -16.40
CA ILE A 281 -0.39 -8.60 -16.15
C ILE A 281 -1.52 -9.39 -16.82
N ILE A 282 -1.36 -9.73 -18.11
CA ILE A 282 -2.34 -10.49 -18.88
C ILE A 282 -2.57 -11.86 -18.24
N ILE A 283 -1.50 -12.58 -17.88
CA ILE A 283 -1.61 -13.90 -17.28
C ILE A 283 -2.27 -13.83 -15.90
N ASN A 284 -1.82 -12.92 -15.02
CA ASN A 284 -2.45 -12.75 -13.71
C ASN A 284 -3.94 -12.39 -13.83
N THR A 285 -4.29 -11.50 -14.77
CA THR A 285 -5.68 -11.12 -15.01
C THR A 285 -6.51 -12.27 -15.57
N ALA A 286 -5.97 -13.03 -16.53
CA ALA A 286 -6.63 -14.17 -17.13
C ALA A 286 -6.85 -15.31 -16.13
N LEU A 287 -5.84 -15.60 -15.29
CA LEU A 287 -5.94 -16.58 -14.21
C LEU A 287 -7.00 -16.17 -13.20
N SER A 288 -6.93 -14.94 -12.66
CA SER A 288 -7.96 -14.41 -11.74
C SER A 288 -9.37 -14.59 -12.31
N HIS A 289 -9.57 -14.25 -13.60
CA HIS A 289 -10.88 -14.35 -14.26
C HIS A 289 -11.31 -15.80 -14.55
N TRP A 290 -10.38 -16.65 -14.96
CA TRP A 290 -10.63 -18.06 -15.22
C TRP A 290 -11.05 -18.81 -13.95
N PHE A 291 -10.40 -18.51 -12.82
CA PHE A 291 -10.78 -19.07 -11.52
C PHE A 291 -12.14 -18.54 -11.04
N ALA A 292 -12.43 -17.25 -11.27
CA ALA A 292 -13.75 -16.69 -10.96
C ALA A 292 -14.89 -17.37 -11.74
N ARG A 293 -14.65 -17.75 -13.00
CA ARG A 293 -15.63 -18.46 -13.85
C ARG A 293 -15.90 -19.91 -13.44
N ARG A 294 -14.95 -20.57 -12.77
CA ARG A 294 -15.10 -21.98 -12.34
C ARG A 294 -15.96 -22.15 -11.07
N GLY A 295 -16.52 -21.08 -10.51
CA GLY A 295 -17.35 -21.14 -9.30
C GLY A 295 -16.58 -21.49 -8.02
N THR A 296 -15.26 -21.68 -8.12
CA THR A 296 -14.35 -21.86 -7.00
C THR A 296 -14.08 -20.51 -6.33
N HIS A 297 -15.00 -20.07 -5.47
CA HIS A 297 -14.65 -19.05 -4.49
C HIS A 297 -13.56 -19.63 -3.58
N TRP A 298 -12.36 -19.06 -3.61
CA TRP A 298 -11.29 -19.46 -2.71
C TRP A 298 -11.77 -19.37 -1.26
N ARG A 299 -11.73 -20.51 -0.56
CA ARG A 299 -12.08 -20.59 0.86
C ARG A 299 -11.09 -19.77 1.70
N SER A 300 -9.84 -19.64 1.24
CA SER A 300 -8.77 -18.91 1.94
C SER A 300 -7.92 -18.06 0.99
N ILE A 301 -7.55 -16.86 1.44
CA ILE A 301 -6.61 -15.94 0.77
C ILE A 301 -5.24 -16.62 0.56
N ILE A 302 -4.83 -17.45 1.53
CA ILE A 302 -3.53 -18.12 1.50
C ILE A 302 -3.47 -19.13 0.35
N GLN A 303 -4.55 -19.86 0.09
CA GLN A 303 -4.60 -20.84 -1.00
C GLN A 303 -4.52 -20.16 -2.37
N GLU A 304 -5.26 -19.06 -2.53
CA GLU A 304 -5.23 -18.24 -3.74
C GLU A 304 -3.82 -17.69 -3.98
N PHE A 305 -3.20 -17.11 -2.94
CA PHE A 305 -1.85 -16.58 -3.02
C PHE A 305 -0.81 -17.64 -3.38
N ILE A 306 -0.85 -18.82 -2.74
CA ILE A 306 0.09 -19.92 -3.03
C ILE A 306 -0.07 -20.39 -4.48
N ALA A 307 -1.31 -20.60 -4.94
CA ALA A 307 -1.57 -21.05 -6.30
C ALA A 307 -1.05 -20.04 -7.33
N MET A 308 -1.35 -18.75 -7.14
CA MET A 308 -0.87 -17.68 -8.04
C MET A 308 0.66 -17.54 -8.00
N SER A 309 1.27 -17.68 -6.81
CA SER A 309 2.72 -17.61 -6.66
C SER A 309 3.42 -18.77 -7.37
N MET A 310 2.88 -19.99 -7.30
CA MET A 310 3.42 -21.14 -8.03
C MET A 310 3.33 -20.99 -9.55
N VAL A 311 2.24 -20.41 -10.05
CA VAL A 311 2.11 -20.12 -11.49
C VAL A 311 3.13 -19.06 -11.91
N ASN A 312 3.24 -17.97 -11.14
CA ASN A 312 4.20 -16.90 -11.43
C ASN A 312 5.66 -17.37 -11.32
N LEU A 313 5.98 -18.26 -10.37
CA LEU A 313 7.27 -18.95 -10.29
C LEU A 313 7.57 -19.70 -11.60
N GLY A 314 6.62 -20.52 -12.09
CA GLY A 314 6.80 -21.27 -13.34
C GLY A 314 7.02 -20.36 -14.55
N ILE A 315 6.30 -19.23 -14.63
CA ILE A 315 6.47 -18.23 -15.69
C ILE A 315 7.86 -17.61 -15.63
N ILE A 316 8.33 -17.21 -14.44
CA ILE A 316 9.65 -16.58 -14.29
C ILE A 316 10.77 -17.55 -14.63
N LEU A 317 10.67 -18.82 -14.20
CA LEU A 317 11.64 -19.86 -14.57
C LEU A 317 11.67 -20.09 -16.08
N LEU A 318 10.51 -20.05 -16.75
CA LEU A 318 10.45 -20.12 -18.21
C LEU A 318 11.11 -18.90 -18.86
N PHE A 319 10.87 -17.70 -18.33
CA PHE A 319 11.52 -16.48 -18.81
C PHE A 319 13.05 -16.54 -18.63
N ASP A 320 13.53 -16.92 -17.45
CA ASP A 320 14.96 -17.09 -17.14
C ASP A 320 15.65 -18.08 -18.10
N PHE A 321 14.94 -19.16 -18.47
CA PHE A 321 15.44 -20.13 -19.44
C PHE A 321 15.44 -19.62 -20.90
N LEU A 322 14.48 -18.77 -21.27
CA LEU A 322 14.30 -18.30 -22.65
C LEU A 322 15.08 -17.01 -22.97
N LEU A 323 15.18 -16.08 -22.02
CA LEU A 323 15.81 -14.76 -22.19
C LEU A 323 17.28 -14.82 -22.67
N PRO A 324 18.13 -15.74 -22.18
CA PRO A 324 19.50 -15.87 -22.67
C PRO A 324 19.61 -16.18 -24.16
N ARG A 325 18.55 -16.73 -24.78
CA ARG A 325 18.50 -16.99 -26.23
C ARG A 325 18.28 -15.71 -27.06
N TYR A 326 17.93 -14.61 -26.41
CA TYR A 326 17.64 -13.30 -27.01
C TYR A 326 18.52 -12.18 -26.43
N ASP A 327 19.75 -12.52 -26.00
CA ASP A 327 20.71 -11.60 -25.39
C ASP A 327 20.19 -10.84 -24.15
N GLY A 328 19.16 -11.36 -23.48
CA GLY A 328 18.62 -10.80 -22.25
C GLY A 328 19.02 -11.63 -21.02
N SER A 329 19.08 -10.98 -19.86
CA SER A 329 19.27 -11.65 -18.58
C SER A 329 18.43 -10.99 -17.49
N ILE A 330 17.87 -11.79 -16.60
CA ILE A 330 17.19 -11.31 -15.40
C ILE A 330 17.94 -11.76 -14.15
N ASN A 331 17.85 -10.97 -13.08
CA ASN A 331 18.20 -11.48 -11.76
C ASN A 331 17.01 -12.31 -11.26
N LEU A 332 17.13 -13.64 -11.32
CA LEU A 332 16.07 -14.57 -10.94
C LEU A 332 15.54 -14.28 -9.52
N PHE A 333 16.44 -14.08 -8.56
CA PHE A 333 16.08 -13.85 -7.17
C PHE A 333 15.26 -12.57 -6.99
N SER A 334 15.78 -11.45 -7.52
CA SER A 334 15.08 -10.17 -7.46
C SER A 334 13.72 -10.27 -8.15
N THR A 335 13.67 -10.82 -9.37
CA THR A 335 12.44 -10.95 -10.15
C THR A 335 11.38 -11.75 -9.41
N LEU A 336 11.76 -12.89 -8.82
CA LEU A 336 10.87 -13.69 -7.98
C LEU A 336 10.34 -12.90 -6.79
N PHE A 337 11.21 -12.14 -6.10
CA PHE A 337 10.82 -11.33 -4.96
C PHE A 337 9.79 -10.24 -5.35
N PHE A 338 10.06 -9.45 -6.39
CA PHE A 338 9.12 -8.40 -6.85
C PHE A 338 7.79 -8.97 -7.32
N VAL A 339 7.82 -10.09 -8.05
CA VAL A 339 6.59 -10.73 -8.52
C VAL A 339 5.80 -11.35 -7.37
N LEU A 340 6.46 -11.83 -6.31
CA LEU A 340 5.79 -12.24 -5.08
C LEU A 340 5.02 -11.06 -4.44
N LEU A 341 5.66 -9.89 -4.31
CA LEU A 341 5.02 -8.67 -3.77
C LEU A 341 3.82 -8.25 -4.62
N LEU A 342 3.95 -8.29 -5.95
CA LEU A 342 2.88 -7.96 -6.88
C LEU A 342 1.72 -8.97 -6.77
N THR A 343 2.03 -10.27 -6.75
CA THR A 343 1.05 -11.36 -6.63
C THR A 343 0.22 -11.21 -5.35
N LEU A 344 0.90 -10.89 -4.25
CA LEU A 344 0.25 -10.67 -2.96
C LEU A 344 -0.70 -9.45 -3.01
N ASN A 345 -0.24 -8.32 -3.52
CA ASN A 345 -1.08 -7.12 -3.67
C ASN A 345 -2.31 -7.37 -4.55
N VAL A 346 -2.15 -8.08 -5.66
CA VAL A 346 -3.26 -8.43 -6.56
C VAL A 346 -4.26 -9.36 -5.87
N THR A 347 -3.77 -10.38 -5.17
CA THR A 347 -4.61 -11.33 -4.42
C THR A 347 -5.41 -10.61 -3.33
N LEU A 348 -4.76 -9.72 -2.57
CA LEU A 348 -5.42 -8.91 -1.54
C LEU A 348 -6.44 -7.95 -2.13
N TYR A 349 -6.13 -7.32 -3.28
CA TYR A 349 -7.06 -6.45 -4.00
C TYR A 349 -8.35 -7.20 -4.37
N ASP A 350 -8.22 -8.35 -5.04
CA ASP A 350 -9.37 -9.14 -5.49
C ASP A 350 -10.27 -9.55 -4.31
N ARG A 351 -9.65 -9.94 -3.20
CA ARG A 351 -10.39 -10.32 -1.98
C ARG A 351 -11.07 -9.14 -1.30
N TYR A 352 -10.33 -8.08 -0.99
CA TYR A 352 -10.86 -6.96 -0.21
C TYR A 352 -11.86 -6.14 -1.00
N ARG A 353 -11.72 -6.09 -2.33
CA ARG A 353 -12.74 -5.50 -3.19
C ARG A 353 -14.06 -6.26 -3.09
N THR A 354 -14.02 -7.59 -3.14
CA THR A 354 -15.21 -8.43 -2.99
C THR A 354 -15.89 -8.20 -1.64
N MET A 355 -15.11 -8.05 -0.56
CA MET A 355 -15.63 -7.73 0.77
C MET A 355 -16.28 -6.35 0.82
N HIS A 356 -15.64 -5.34 0.21
CA HIS A 356 -16.14 -3.97 0.17
C HIS A 356 -17.48 -3.84 -0.57
N VAL A 357 -17.64 -4.57 -1.67
CA VAL A 357 -18.91 -4.58 -2.42
C VAL A 357 -20.02 -5.20 -1.58
N ARG A 358 -19.76 -6.34 -0.95
CA ARG A 358 -20.75 -7.03 -0.09
C ARG A 358 -21.17 -6.18 1.11
N SER A 359 -20.23 -5.44 1.72
CA SER A 359 -20.56 -4.57 2.84
C SER A 359 -21.41 -3.37 2.41
N GLN A 360 -21.18 -2.82 1.21
CA GLN A 360 -22.03 -1.76 0.65
C GLN A 360 -23.44 -2.27 0.32
N GLU A 361 -23.56 -3.42 -0.35
CA GLU A 361 -24.84 -4.04 -0.67
C GLU A 361 -25.67 -4.32 0.59
N ALA A 362 -25.03 -4.82 1.66
CA ALA A 362 -25.70 -5.05 2.93
C ALA A 362 -26.26 -3.76 3.55
N VAL A 363 -25.49 -2.66 3.51
CA VAL A 363 -25.93 -1.34 4.01
C VAL A 363 -27.08 -0.78 3.19
N ASP A 364 -27.07 -0.97 1.87
CA ASP A 364 -28.13 -0.49 0.99
C ASP A 364 -29.41 -1.33 1.08
N SER A 365 -29.30 -2.65 1.36
CA SER A 365 -30.44 -3.56 1.56
C SER A 365 -31.11 -3.48 2.95
N GLY A 366 -30.45 -2.85 3.92
CA GLY A 366 -30.93 -2.64 5.28
C GLY A 366 -31.71 -1.33 5.49
N LYS A 367 -31.98 -0.61 4.41
CA LYS A 367 -32.94 0.50 4.32
C LYS A 367 -34.19 0.01 3.62
#